data_AF-A0A9D3VQZ9-F1
#
_entry.id   AF-A0A9D3VQZ9-F1
#
_cell.length_a   1.000
_cell.length_b   1.000
_cell.length_c   1.000
_cell.angle_alpha   90.00
_cell.angle_beta   90.00
_cell.angle_gamma   90.00
#
_symmetry.space_group_name_H-M   'P 1'
#
loop_
_entity.id
_entity.type
_entity.pdbx_description
1 polymer ?
#
loop_
_entity_poly.entity_id
_entity_poly.type
_entity_poly.pdbx_seq_one_letter_code
_entity_poly.pdbx_strand_id
1 'polypeptide(L)'
;MTARSSKGMLLALDGKVAKLNGSMCDIEELKGELNICKVALGNGVFVVASNPKADVPKPKEFIETRPRKDVDNLLWGMEQYFHAKGIMDDATKMSLSLGKSKSWNTDE
;
A
#
# COMPACT_ATOMS: atom_id res chain seq x y z
N MET A 1 -50.74 25.19 10.33
CA MET A 1 -49.33 25.39 10.72
C MET A 1 -49.15 24.74 12.10
N THR A 2 -48.39 23.65 12.20
CA THR A 2 -48.23 22.90 13.46
C THR A 2 -47.17 23.56 14.34
N ALA A 3 -47.58 24.18 15.45
CA ALA A 3 -46.65 24.68 16.45
C ALA A 3 -45.94 23.49 17.11
N ARG A 4 -44.61 23.39 16.95
CA ARG A 4 -43.82 22.38 17.66
C ARG A 4 -43.83 22.74 19.15
N SER A 5 -44.26 21.82 20.00
CA SER A 5 -44.21 22.00 21.46
C SER A 5 -42.76 22.27 21.90
N SER A 6 -42.55 23.27 22.76
CA SER A 6 -41.24 23.65 23.29
C SER A 6 -40.47 22.46 23.88
N LYS A 7 -41.19 21.52 24.51
CA LYS A 7 -40.61 20.27 25.01
C LYS A 7 -40.04 19.38 23.89
N GLY A 8 -40.72 19.30 22.75
CA GLY A 8 -40.24 18.56 21.59
C GLY A 8 -39.01 19.21 20.93
N MET A 9 -38.92 20.54 20.97
CA MET A 9 -37.72 21.25 20.52
C MET A 9 -36.52 21.02 21.43
N LEU A 10 -36.73 20.99 22.75
CA LEU A 10 -35.69 20.68 23.74
C LEU A 10 -35.09 19.28 23.50
N LEU A 11 -35.94 18.26 23.39
CA LEU A 11 -35.48 16.88 23.13
C LEU A 11 -34.70 16.74 21.81
N ALA A 12 -35.11 17.48 20.77
CA ALA A 12 -34.41 17.50 19.50
C ALA A 12 -33.04 18.18 19.60
N LEU A 13 -32.89 19.19 20.46
CA LEU A 13 -31.60 19.83 20.75
C LEU A 13 -30.71 18.89 21.57
N ASP A 14 -31.24 18.23 22.60
CA ASP A 14 -30.49 17.26 23.41
C ASP A 14 -29.95 16.10 22.54
N GLY A 15 -30.77 15.59 21.62
CA GLY A 15 -30.33 14.56 20.69
C GLY A 15 -29.22 15.03 19.74
N LYS A 16 -29.27 16.29 19.29
CA LYS A 16 -28.19 16.88 18.47
C LYS A 16 -26.92 17.11 19.27
N VAL A 17 -27.03 17.57 20.52
CA VAL A 17 -25.90 17.76 21.43
C VAL A 17 -25.23 16.42 21.74
N ALA A 18 -26.02 15.37 22.03
CA ALA A 18 -25.49 14.03 22.23
C ALA A 18 -24.73 13.50 21.00
N LYS A 19 -25.28 13.73 19.80
CA LYS A 19 -24.62 13.32 18.54
C LYS A 19 -23.33 14.10 18.28
N LEU A 20 -23.32 15.41 18.54
CA LEU A 20 -22.11 16.24 18.42
C LEU A 20 -21.04 15.77 19.38
N ASN A 21 -21.39 15.55 20.65
CA ASN A 21 -20.45 15.06 21.66
C ASN A 21 -19.86 13.69 21.27
N GLY A 22 -20.68 12.76 20.75
CA GLY A 22 -20.19 11.48 20.23
C GLY A 22 -19.14 11.67 19.13
N SER A 23 -19.43 12.50 18.13
CA SER A 23 -18.47 12.77 17.05
C SER A 23 -17.18 13.45 17.52
N MET A 24 -17.24 14.26 18.59
CA MET A 24 -16.05 14.86 19.19
C MET A 24 -15.17 13.80 19.84
N CYS A 25 -15.76 12.83 20.55
CA CYS A 25 -15.04 11.69 21.11
C CYS A 25 -14.35 10.87 20.02
N ASP A 26 -15.07 10.54 18.94
CA ASP A 26 -14.52 9.77 17.81
C ASP A 26 -13.31 10.50 17.18
N ILE A 27 -13.39 11.82 17.05
CA ILE A 27 -12.28 12.64 16.52
C ILE A 27 -11.07 12.62 17.46
N GLU A 28 -11.29 12.66 18.77
CA GLU A 28 -10.20 12.59 19.76
C GLU A 28 -9.52 11.22 19.74
N GLU A 29 -10.29 10.14 19.63
CA GLU A 29 -9.78 8.77 19.47
C GLU A 29 -8.94 8.63 18.21
N LEU A 30 -9.49 9.03 17.05
CA LEU A 30 -8.79 8.98 15.77
C LEU A 30 -7.50 9.83 15.75
N LYS A 31 -7.50 10.98 16.43
CA LYS A 31 -6.28 11.79 16.60
C LYS A 31 -5.24 11.06 17.45
N GLY A 32 -5.66 10.35 18.49
CA GLY A 32 -4.81 9.51 19.32
C GLY A 32 -4.15 8.39 18.50
N GLU A 33 -4.95 7.63 17.76
CA GLU A 33 -4.46 6.57 16.86
C GLU A 33 -3.51 7.11 15.79
N LEU A 34 -3.85 8.24 15.16
CA LEU A 34 -2.99 8.87 14.16
C LEU A 34 -1.65 9.31 14.75
N ASN A 35 -1.66 9.83 15.98
CA ASN A 35 -0.43 10.20 16.67
C ASN A 35 0.45 8.99 16.96
N ILE A 36 -0.14 7.87 17.41
CA ILE A 36 0.58 6.60 17.62
C ILE A 36 1.20 6.12 16.30
N CYS A 37 0.42 6.09 15.22
CA CYS A 37 0.90 5.73 13.89
C CYS A 37 2.02 6.65 13.41
N LYS A 38 1.89 7.97 13.60
CA LYS A 38 2.90 8.95 13.21
C LYS A 38 4.20 8.79 13.99
N VAL A 39 4.12 8.49 15.29
CA VAL A 39 5.30 8.19 16.12
C VAL A 39 5.93 6.85 15.71
N ALA A 40 5.13 5.82 15.43
CA ALA A 40 5.64 4.55 14.90
C ALA A 40 6.38 4.73 13.56
N LEU A 41 5.81 5.53 12.65
CA LEU A 41 6.46 5.91 11.38
C LEU A 41 7.76 6.68 11.59
N GLY A 42 7.76 7.69 12.47
CA GLY A 42 8.94 8.52 12.75
C GLY A 42 10.06 7.78 13.46
N ASN A 43 9.72 6.77 14.28
CA ASN A 43 10.68 5.92 14.99
C ASN A 43 11.16 4.72 14.14
N GLY A 44 10.86 4.70 12.84
CA GLY A 44 11.29 3.62 11.94
C GLY A 44 10.50 2.32 12.09
N VAL A 45 9.42 2.30 12.89
CA VAL A 45 8.45 1.20 12.96
C VAL A 45 7.41 1.36 11.84
N PHE A 46 7.88 1.68 10.64
CA PHE A 46 7.16 1.26 9.44
C PHE A 46 7.69 -0.11 9.07
N VAL A 47 7.26 -1.12 9.81
CA VAL A 47 7.12 -2.43 9.21
C VAL A 47 5.83 -2.40 8.40
N VAL A 48 5.79 -1.61 7.31
CA VAL A 48 5.40 -2.32 6.08
C VAL A 48 6.37 -3.46 6.05
N ALA A 49 5.88 -4.69 5.94
CA ALA A 49 6.74 -5.81 5.65
C ALA A 49 7.37 -5.59 4.25
N SER A 50 8.22 -4.57 4.11
CA SER A 50 9.51 -4.68 3.48
C SER A 50 10.13 -5.87 4.18
N ASN A 51 9.82 -7.05 3.63
CA ASN A 51 10.45 -8.30 3.94
C ASN A 51 11.90 -8.01 4.29
N PRO A 52 12.41 -8.51 5.42
CA PRO A 52 13.72 -8.16 5.95
C PRO A 52 14.77 -8.50 4.90
N LYS A 53 15.13 -7.53 4.04
CA LYS A 53 15.85 -7.69 2.75
C LYS A 53 16.15 -9.15 2.50
N ALA A 54 15.08 -9.92 2.23
CA ALA A 54 15.27 -11.35 2.10
C ALA A 54 16.27 -11.46 0.96
N ASP A 55 17.36 -12.17 1.18
CA ASP A 55 18.36 -12.41 0.14
C ASP A 55 17.70 -13.37 -0.85
N VAL A 56 16.69 -12.86 -1.55
CA VAL A 56 15.91 -13.59 -2.54
C VAL A 56 16.91 -13.81 -3.65
N PRO A 57 17.31 -15.06 -3.88
CA PRO A 57 18.31 -15.36 -4.88
C PRO A 57 17.82 -14.76 -6.19
N LYS A 58 18.64 -13.89 -6.78
CA LYS A 58 18.31 -13.30 -8.09
C LYS A 58 17.95 -14.46 -9.03
N PRO A 59 16.77 -14.43 -9.68
CA PRO A 59 16.40 -15.46 -10.62
C PRO A 59 17.51 -15.65 -11.64
N LYS A 60 17.81 -16.91 -11.95
CA LYS A 60 18.88 -17.28 -12.88
C LYS A 60 18.65 -16.54 -14.20
N GLU A 61 19.72 -15.92 -14.71
CA GLU A 61 19.66 -15.15 -15.96
C GLU A 61 19.09 -16.00 -17.10
N PHE A 62 18.34 -15.36 -17.98
CA PHE A 62 17.69 -16.00 -19.12
C PHE A 62 18.78 -16.56 -20.05
N ILE A 63 18.82 -17.90 -20.17
CA ILE A 63 19.70 -18.59 -21.12
C ILE A 63 18.81 -18.99 -22.30
N GLU A 64 19.26 -18.66 -23.50
CA GLU A 64 18.47 -18.54 -24.75
C GLU A 64 17.58 -19.75 -25.10
N THR A 65 17.88 -20.96 -24.61
CA THR A 65 17.12 -22.17 -24.95
C THR A 65 16.74 -22.96 -23.71
N ARG A 66 15.46 -22.89 -23.31
CA ARG A 66 14.89 -23.74 -22.26
C ARG A 66 13.54 -24.32 -22.69
N PRO A 67 13.14 -25.49 -22.15
CA PRO A 67 11.80 -26.02 -22.36
C PRO A 67 10.74 -25.04 -21.82
N ARG A 68 9.57 -24.98 -22.46
CA ARG A 68 8.45 -24.07 -22.09
C ARG A 68 8.16 -24.01 -20.58
N LYS A 69 8.25 -25.16 -19.90
CA LYS A 69 8.03 -25.31 -18.46
C LYS A 69 8.99 -24.47 -17.60
N ASP A 70 10.23 -24.30 -18.07
CA ASP A 70 11.23 -23.50 -17.36
C ASP A 70 11.03 -21.99 -17.57
N VAL A 71 10.39 -21.61 -18.67
CA VAL A 71 9.99 -20.22 -18.94
C VAL A 71 8.86 -19.82 -17.99
N ASP A 72 7.85 -20.69 -17.84
CA ASP A 72 6.73 -20.46 -16.93
C ASP A 72 7.22 -20.35 -15.47
N ASN A 73 8.15 -21.24 -15.06
CA ASN A 73 8.76 -21.19 -13.73
C ASN A 73 9.61 -19.93 -13.50
N LEU A 74 10.28 -19.42 -14.54
CA LEU A 74 11.08 -18.20 -14.45
C LEU A 74 10.18 -16.97 -14.27
N LEU A 75 9.11 -16.86 -15.06
CA LEU A 75 8.14 -15.77 -14.97
C LEU A 75 7.47 -15.76 -13.60
N TRP A 76 7.07 -16.93 -13.10
CA TRP A 76 6.57 -17.08 -11.74
C TRP A 76 7.61 -16.63 -10.70
N GLY A 77 8.87 -17.05 -10.84
CA GLY A 77 9.95 -16.62 -9.95
C GLY A 77 10.23 -15.11 -9.97
N MET A 78 10.12 -14.46 -11.13
CA MET A 78 10.26 -13.00 -11.27
C MET A 78 9.12 -12.27 -10.58
N GLU A 79 7.87 -12.73 -10.73
CA GLU A 79 6.71 -12.14 -10.06
C GLU A 79 6.88 -12.21 -8.53
N GLN A 80 7.27 -13.39 -8.03
CA GLN A 80 7.53 -13.57 -6.59
C GLN A 80 8.70 -12.73 -6.10
N TYR A 81 9.76 -12.57 -6.90
CA TYR A 81 10.90 -11.70 -6.57
C TYR A 81 10.50 -10.23 -6.47
N PHE A 82 9.72 -9.71 -7.42
CA PHE A 82 9.24 -8.33 -7.39
C PHE A 82 8.26 -8.09 -6.25
N HIS A 83 7.34 -9.04 -6.02
CA HIS A 83 6.42 -8.99 -4.90
C HIS A 83 7.15 -8.97 -3.56
N ALA A 84 8.13 -9.85 -3.37
CA ALA A 84 8.94 -9.89 -2.15
C ALA A 84 9.79 -8.63 -1.94
N LYS A 85 10.19 -7.95 -3.02
CA LYS A 85 10.91 -6.67 -2.98
C LYS A 85 10.01 -5.43 -2.90
N GLY A 86 8.68 -5.59 -2.92
CA GLY A 86 7.74 -4.49 -2.90
C GLY A 86 7.74 -3.65 -4.19
N ILE A 87 8.20 -4.22 -5.31
CA ILE A 87 8.22 -3.54 -6.61
C ILE A 87 6.89 -3.81 -7.31
N MET A 88 6.00 -2.82 -7.28
CA MET A 88 4.65 -2.92 -7.87
C MET A 88 4.52 -2.18 -9.21
N ASP A 89 5.41 -1.22 -9.49
CA ASP A 89 5.38 -0.45 -10.73
C ASP A 89 5.94 -1.25 -11.91
N ASP A 90 5.14 -1.42 -12.96
CA ASP A 90 5.48 -2.23 -14.12
C ASP A 90 6.65 -1.65 -14.93
N ALA A 91 6.80 -0.32 -14.99
CA ALA A 91 7.95 0.31 -15.64
C ALA A 91 9.27 -0.02 -14.91
N THR A 92 9.23 -0.03 -13.58
CA THR A 92 10.34 -0.44 -12.73
C THR A 92 10.61 -1.95 -12.83
N LYS A 93 9.59 -2.80 -12.90
CA LYS A 93 9.76 -4.26 -13.14
C LYS A 93 10.43 -4.54 -14.48
N MET A 94 9.96 -3.89 -15.56
CA MET A 94 10.50 -4.05 -16.92
C MET A 94 11.95 -3.58 -17.04
N SER A 95 12.29 -2.44 -16.43
CA SER A 95 13.68 -1.94 -16.46
C SER A 95 14.66 -2.85 -15.71
N LEU A 96 14.20 -3.53 -14.66
CA LEU A 96 15.01 -4.49 -13.89
C LEU A 96 15.15 -5.85 -14.58
N SER A 97 14.12 -6.33 -15.27
CA SER A 97 14.16 -7.59 -16.01
C SER A 97 14.94 -7.48 -17.32
N LEU A 98 14.92 -6.31 -17.97
CA LEU A 98 15.59 -6.05 -19.25
C LEU A 98 17.05 -5.58 -19.11
N GLY A 99 17.70 -5.86 -17.98
CA GLY A 99 19.02 -5.37 -17.56
C GLY A 99 19.89 -4.83 -18.71
N LYS A 100 20.03 -3.50 -18.78
CA LYS A 100 20.81 -2.69 -19.75
C LYS A 100 21.28 -3.46 -20.99
N SER A 101 20.35 -3.98 -21.78
CA SER A 101 20.69 -4.63 -23.03
C SER A 101 20.53 -3.64 -24.19
N LYS A 102 21.68 -3.08 -24.54
CA LYS A 102 22.10 -2.57 -25.86
C LYS A 102 21.44 -1.28 -26.38
N SER A 103 22.32 -0.32 -26.69
CA SER A 103 22.07 0.69 -27.71
C SER A 103 21.65 -0.03 -28.99
N TRP A 104 20.51 0.36 -29.54
CA TRP A 104 20.27 0.19 -30.96
C TRP A 104 21.17 1.23 -31.64
N ASN A 105 22.35 0.79 -32.10
CA ASN A 105 23.04 1.54 -33.14
C ASN A 105 22.16 1.42 -34.39
N THR A 106 21.55 2.54 -34.76
CA THR A 106 21.03 2.73 -36.11
C THR A 106 22.20 3.24 -36.95
N ASP A 107 22.94 2.31 -37.54
CA ASP A 107 23.81 2.61 -38.68
C ASP A 107 23.16 1.96 -39.91
N GLU A 108 22.33 2.74 -40.60
CA GLU A 108 22.12 2.68 -42.05
C GLU A 108 22.06 4.11 -42.60
#